data_AF-A0A523QWG8-F1
#
_entry.id   AF-A0A523QWG8-F1
#
_cell.length_a   1.000
_cell.length_b   1.000
_cell.length_c   1.000
_cell.angle_alpha   90.00
_cell.angle_beta   90.00
_cell.angle_gamma   90.00
#
_symmetry.space_group_name_H-M   'P 1'
#
loop_
_entity.id
_entity.type
_entity.pdbx_description
1 polymer ?
#
loop_
_entity_poly.entity_id
_entity_poly.type
_entity_poly.pdbx_seq_one_letter_code
_entity_poly.pdbx_strand_id
1 'polypeptide(L)'
;MLKPEELTTVIFDLDGTLRHSVPHGEDMFLDFSASLGAPADPDSRRKARQWAHGYWADSECLLIDVKTYGKGNTEFWENYAWRQLQALGTPEPQAKEWSPLIHKHLKENYNPDDVIPNDVLPTLQALREAGFTLGVVTNRTNSVDEYLNEIGLASTLDFYFAAGDIGTWKPHPEIFYYALGLANAKPQEAVYVGDNYYADVKGANNANIQPVLIDPRNIFPDIDCPVICTIGELQELLIAEVHS
;
A
#
# COMPACT_ATOMS: atom_id res chain seq x y z
N MET A 1 -1.14 -4.01 -21.71
CA MET A 1 -0.10 -2.99 -21.96
C MET A 1 -0.75 -1.64 -21.71
N LEU A 2 -0.12 -0.77 -20.91
CA LEU A 2 -0.61 0.59 -20.66
C LEU A 2 -0.76 1.33 -22.00
N LYS A 3 -1.80 2.15 -22.12
CA LYS A 3 -2.03 3.03 -23.27
C LYS A 3 -2.11 4.48 -22.80
N PRO A 4 -0.97 5.16 -22.62
CA PRO A 4 -0.92 6.49 -22.02
C PRO A 4 -1.84 7.51 -22.70
N GLU A 5 -2.03 7.40 -24.01
CA GLU A 5 -2.86 8.29 -24.82
C GLU A 5 -4.37 8.20 -24.53
N GLU A 6 -4.83 7.12 -23.89
CA GLU A 6 -6.23 6.92 -23.50
C GLU A 6 -6.49 7.30 -22.02
N LEU A 7 -5.44 7.60 -21.25
CA LEU A 7 -5.53 7.88 -19.81
C LEU A 7 -5.80 9.37 -19.54
N THR A 8 -6.68 9.63 -18.58
CA THR A 8 -7.04 10.98 -18.09
C THR A 8 -6.95 11.10 -16.57
N THR A 9 -6.85 9.97 -15.86
CA THR A 9 -6.92 9.94 -14.39
C THR A 9 -5.82 9.06 -13.80
N VAL A 10 -5.17 9.54 -12.73
CA VAL A 10 -4.22 8.78 -11.92
C VAL A 10 -4.74 8.72 -10.48
N ILE A 11 -5.00 7.50 -10.01
CA ILE A 11 -5.49 7.25 -8.65
C ILE A 11 -4.37 6.59 -7.85
N PHE A 12 -4.05 7.12 -6.69
CA PHE A 12 -2.98 6.65 -5.83
C PHE A 12 -3.51 5.99 -4.56
N ASP A 13 -2.81 4.97 -4.08
CA ASP A 13 -2.79 4.67 -2.66
C ASP A 13 -2.02 5.76 -1.87
N LEU A 14 -2.15 5.77 -0.55
CA LEU A 14 -1.46 6.72 0.33
C LEU A 14 -0.21 6.12 1.01
N ASP A 15 -0.39 5.05 1.78
CA ASP A 15 0.59 4.55 2.76
C ASP A 15 1.52 3.52 2.13
N GLY A 16 2.81 3.84 2.00
CA GLY A 16 3.77 3.04 1.22
C GLY A 16 3.86 3.51 -0.24
N THR A 17 2.96 4.40 -0.65
CA THR A 17 2.88 4.98 -2.00
C THR A 17 3.33 6.45 -2.00
N LEU A 18 2.45 7.41 -1.65
CA LEU A 18 2.77 8.84 -1.62
C LEU A 18 3.43 9.30 -0.30
N ARG A 19 3.22 8.54 0.78
CA ARG A 19 3.75 8.82 2.12
C ARG A 19 4.28 7.52 2.71
N HIS A 20 5.44 7.58 3.36
CA HIS A 20 6.14 6.44 3.95
C HIS A 20 6.28 6.60 5.47
N SER A 21 6.24 5.49 6.21
CA SER A 21 6.63 5.45 7.62
C SER A 21 8.12 5.16 7.70
N VAL A 22 8.89 6.00 8.39
CA VAL A 22 10.34 5.81 8.54
C VAL A 22 10.71 5.79 10.04
N PRO A 23 11.29 4.69 10.56
CA PRO A 23 11.58 3.43 9.87
C PRO A 23 10.29 2.70 9.44
N HIS A 24 10.38 1.74 8.51
CA HIS A 24 9.23 0.91 8.17
C HIS A 24 9.01 -0.13 9.27
N GLY A 25 7.78 -0.25 9.78
CA GLY A 25 7.44 -1.23 10.82
C GLY A 25 7.75 -2.68 10.44
N GLU A 26 7.60 -3.03 9.16
CA GLU A 26 7.95 -4.36 8.66
C GLU A 26 9.47 -4.62 8.72
N ASP A 27 10.30 -3.60 8.46
CA ASP A 27 11.75 -3.74 8.54
C ASP A 27 12.16 -3.97 10.02
N MET A 28 11.58 -3.22 10.95
CA MET A 28 11.76 -3.44 12.39
C MET A 28 11.30 -4.84 12.84
N PHE A 29 10.15 -5.31 12.35
CA PHE A 29 9.67 -6.66 12.64
C PHE A 29 10.68 -7.71 12.18
N LEU A 30 11.13 -7.63 10.93
CA LEU A 30 12.02 -8.62 10.33
C LEU A 30 13.40 -8.63 11.01
N ASP A 31 13.94 -7.45 11.32
CA ASP A 31 15.26 -7.35 11.93
C ASP A 31 15.25 -7.81 13.40
N PHE A 32 14.20 -7.47 14.17
CA PHE A 32 14.07 -7.99 15.52
C PHE A 32 13.79 -9.50 15.53
N SER A 33 12.96 -10.00 14.62
CA SER A 33 12.74 -11.45 14.45
C SER A 33 14.04 -12.20 14.13
N ALA A 34 14.88 -11.63 13.25
CA ALA A 34 16.20 -12.19 12.94
C ALA A 34 17.11 -12.22 14.18
N SER A 35 17.05 -11.19 15.04
CA SER A 35 17.81 -11.16 16.29
C SER A 35 17.42 -12.26 17.30
N LEU A 36 16.18 -12.76 17.21
CA LEU A 36 15.68 -13.91 17.99
C LEU A 36 16.07 -15.26 17.35
N GLY A 37 16.60 -15.26 16.14
CA GLY A 37 17.00 -16.46 15.40
C GLY A 37 16.00 -16.92 14.33
N ALA A 38 15.04 -16.08 13.94
CA ALA A 38 14.17 -16.37 12.80
C ALA A 38 14.95 -16.36 11.46
N PRO A 39 14.47 -17.02 10.40
CA PRO A 39 15.07 -16.94 9.07
C PRO A 39 15.22 -15.49 8.60
N ALA A 40 16.39 -15.16 8.05
CA ALA A 40 16.74 -13.80 7.62
C ALA A 40 17.19 -13.72 6.16
N ASP A 41 17.19 -14.84 5.43
CA ASP A 41 17.55 -14.87 4.03
C ASP A 41 16.53 -14.10 3.16
N PRO A 42 16.95 -13.61 1.98
CA PRO A 42 16.10 -12.79 1.11
C PRO A 42 14.77 -13.45 0.73
N ASP A 43 14.73 -14.77 0.55
CA ASP A 43 13.53 -15.47 0.10
C ASP A 43 12.51 -15.61 1.22
N SER A 44 12.96 -15.96 2.43
CA SER A 44 12.10 -15.94 3.62
C SER A 44 11.55 -14.55 3.91
N ARG A 45 12.40 -13.50 3.86
CA ARG A 45 11.94 -12.11 4.02
C ARG A 45 10.88 -11.78 2.97
N ARG A 46 11.13 -12.08 1.69
CA ARG A 46 10.18 -11.82 0.59
C ARG A 46 8.83 -12.52 0.81
N LYS A 47 8.83 -13.80 1.20
CA LYS A 47 7.60 -14.55 1.50
C LYS A 47 6.80 -13.93 2.65
N ALA A 48 7.47 -13.47 3.70
CA ALA A 48 6.81 -12.78 4.80
C ALA A 48 6.14 -11.48 4.35
N ARG A 49 6.78 -10.71 3.47
CA ARG A 49 6.19 -9.49 2.89
C ARG A 49 5.00 -9.79 1.98
N GLN A 50 5.16 -10.73 1.07
CA GLN A 50 4.07 -11.17 0.19
C GLN A 50 2.85 -11.61 1.00
N TRP A 51 3.07 -12.38 2.06
CA TRP A 51 2.01 -12.77 2.99
C TRP A 51 1.37 -11.55 3.68
N ALA A 52 2.16 -10.58 4.15
CA ALA A 52 1.64 -9.38 4.79
C ALA A 52 0.76 -8.55 3.84
N HIS A 53 1.14 -8.40 2.57
CA HIS A 53 0.31 -7.73 1.57
C HIS A 53 -1.06 -8.41 1.45
N GLY A 54 -1.07 -9.74 1.38
CA GLY A 54 -2.30 -10.54 1.30
C GLY A 54 -3.14 -10.43 2.57
N TYR A 55 -2.51 -10.49 3.75
CA TYR A 55 -3.20 -10.36 5.04
C TYR A 55 -3.95 -9.02 5.15
N TRP A 56 -3.29 -7.91 4.80
CA TRP A 56 -3.85 -6.56 4.92
C TRP A 56 -4.81 -6.14 3.80
N ALA A 57 -4.93 -6.94 2.73
CA ALA A 57 -5.86 -6.72 1.63
C ALA A 57 -7.26 -7.33 1.91
N ASP A 58 -7.84 -6.96 3.06
CA ASP A 58 -9.16 -7.45 3.54
C ASP A 58 -9.31 -8.98 3.52
N SER A 59 -8.26 -9.70 3.94
CA SER A 59 -8.27 -11.16 3.97
C SER A 59 -9.25 -11.73 4.98
N GLU A 60 -9.71 -12.97 4.74
CA GLU A 60 -10.53 -13.71 5.71
C GLU A 60 -9.82 -13.83 7.08
N CYS A 61 -8.49 -14.02 7.09
CA CYS A 61 -7.71 -14.06 8.32
C CYS A 61 -7.78 -12.74 9.09
N LEU A 62 -7.60 -11.60 8.41
CA LEU A 62 -7.71 -10.28 9.03
C LEU A 62 -9.11 -10.07 9.62
N LEU A 63 -10.17 -10.40 8.87
CA LEU A 63 -11.56 -10.24 9.35
C LEU A 63 -11.84 -11.09 10.59
N ILE A 64 -11.37 -12.33 10.61
CA ILE A 64 -11.47 -13.23 11.77
C ILE A 64 -10.68 -12.67 12.95
N ASP A 65 -9.45 -12.22 12.73
CA ASP A 65 -8.58 -11.72 13.80
C ASP A 65 -9.12 -10.41 14.40
N VAL A 66 -9.65 -9.50 13.58
CA VAL A 66 -10.32 -8.27 14.04
C VAL A 66 -11.55 -8.61 14.88
N LYS A 67 -12.37 -9.57 14.45
CA LYS A 67 -13.56 -10.00 15.19
C LYS A 67 -13.21 -10.70 16.50
N THR A 68 -12.12 -11.47 16.51
CA THR A 68 -11.72 -12.31 17.65
C THR A 68 -11.00 -11.50 18.72
N TYR A 69 -10.07 -10.64 18.32
CA TYR A 69 -9.16 -9.95 19.24
C TYR A 69 -9.45 -8.46 19.39
N GLY A 70 -10.20 -7.86 18.46
CA GLY A 70 -10.39 -6.41 18.36
C GLY A 70 -9.18 -5.73 17.71
N LYS A 71 -9.41 -5.04 16.58
CA LYS A 71 -8.34 -4.36 15.85
C LYS A 71 -7.62 -3.36 16.76
N GLY A 72 -6.29 -3.47 16.84
CA GLY A 72 -5.46 -2.57 17.64
C GLY A 72 -5.18 -3.04 19.07
N ASN A 73 -5.86 -4.07 19.58
CA ASN A 73 -5.57 -4.65 20.88
C ASN A 73 -4.25 -5.42 20.88
N THR A 74 -3.67 -5.64 22.06
CA THR A 74 -2.42 -6.39 22.25
C THR A 74 -2.50 -7.77 21.60
N GLU A 75 -3.58 -8.52 21.86
CA GLU A 75 -3.78 -9.88 21.37
C GLU A 75 -3.86 -9.94 19.84
N PHE A 76 -4.42 -8.90 19.21
CA PHE A 76 -4.44 -8.79 17.75
C PHE A 76 -3.02 -8.66 17.19
N TRP A 77 -2.19 -7.80 17.78
CA TRP A 77 -0.82 -7.59 17.32
C TRP A 77 0.11 -8.77 17.62
N GLU A 78 -0.07 -9.43 18.75
CA GLU A 78 0.64 -10.68 19.07
C GLU A 78 0.27 -11.80 18.09
N ASN A 79 -1.01 -11.91 17.73
CA ASN A 79 -1.45 -12.88 16.73
C ASN A 79 -0.93 -12.54 15.33
N TYR A 80 -0.97 -11.27 14.93
CA TYR A 80 -0.39 -10.82 13.66
C TYR A 80 1.11 -11.14 13.57
N ALA A 81 1.87 -10.81 14.62
CA ALA A 81 3.31 -11.13 14.70
C ALA A 81 3.57 -12.65 14.62
N TRP A 82 2.73 -13.46 15.28
CA TRP A 82 2.82 -14.93 15.19
C TRP A 82 2.62 -15.42 13.76
N ARG A 83 1.57 -14.94 13.06
CA ARG A 83 1.31 -15.34 11.66
C ARG A 83 2.43 -14.90 10.72
N GLN A 84 2.97 -13.69 10.90
CA GLN A 84 4.07 -13.20 10.08
C GLN A 84 5.37 -13.99 10.32
N LEU A 85 5.64 -14.41 11.56
CA LEU A 85 6.74 -15.33 11.88
C LEU A 85 6.56 -16.70 11.20
N GLN A 86 5.33 -17.23 11.14
CA GLN A 86 5.04 -18.45 10.37
C GLN A 86 5.34 -18.26 8.88
N ALA A 87 4.92 -17.14 8.30
CA ALA A 87 5.19 -16.81 6.89
C ALA A 87 6.70 -16.65 6.59
N LEU A 88 7.47 -16.17 7.57
CA LEU A 88 8.93 -16.08 7.52
C LEU A 88 9.62 -17.46 7.56
N GLY A 89 8.91 -18.51 7.98
CA GLY A 89 9.42 -19.88 8.12
C GLY A 89 9.84 -20.26 9.54
N THR A 90 9.48 -19.46 10.54
CA THR A 90 9.72 -19.80 11.95
C THR A 90 8.78 -20.93 12.38
N PRO A 91 9.24 -22.00 13.06
CA PRO A 91 8.33 -23.06 13.48
C PRO A 91 7.33 -22.60 14.54
N GLU A 92 6.13 -23.21 14.53
CA GLU A 92 4.98 -22.75 15.34
C GLU A 92 5.28 -22.57 16.84
N PRO A 93 6.00 -23.48 17.53
CA PRO A 93 6.31 -23.30 18.96
C PRO A 93 7.12 -22.03 19.23
N GLN A 94 8.17 -21.78 18.45
CA GLN A 94 9.00 -20.58 18.58
C GLN A 94 8.21 -19.34 18.21
N ALA A 95 7.38 -19.39 17.17
CA ALA A 95 6.59 -18.23 16.76
C ALA A 95 5.61 -17.79 17.86
N LYS A 96 4.97 -18.75 18.57
CA LYS A 96 4.08 -18.44 19.71
C LYS A 96 4.85 -17.88 20.90
N GLU A 97 6.07 -18.35 21.14
CA GLU A 97 6.94 -17.84 22.20
C GLU A 97 7.41 -16.40 21.90
N TRP A 98 7.74 -16.10 20.64
CA TRP A 98 8.35 -14.84 20.25
C TRP A 98 7.35 -13.73 19.92
N SER A 99 6.12 -14.05 19.51
CA SER A 99 5.19 -13.02 19.08
C SER A 99 4.84 -11.96 20.15
N PRO A 100 4.73 -12.29 21.46
CA PRO A 100 4.58 -11.28 22.51
C PRO A 100 5.83 -10.40 22.68
N LEU A 101 7.02 -10.99 22.52
CA LEU A 101 8.28 -10.26 22.59
C LEU A 101 8.41 -9.26 21.44
N ILE A 102 8.03 -9.67 20.23
CA ILE A 102 8.00 -8.81 19.05
C ILE A 102 6.99 -7.69 19.23
N HIS A 103 5.76 -8.00 19.64
CA HIS A 103 4.76 -6.97 19.87
C HIS A 103 5.25 -5.94 20.90
N LYS A 104 5.81 -6.41 22.02
CA LYS A 104 6.40 -5.53 23.04
C LYS A 104 7.52 -4.67 22.45
N HIS A 105 8.45 -5.27 21.71
CA HIS A 105 9.55 -4.53 21.09
C HIS A 105 9.05 -3.45 20.13
N LEU A 106 8.12 -3.78 19.23
CA LEU A 106 7.53 -2.80 18.31
C LEU A 106 6.79 -1.71 19.08
N LYS A 107 5.98 -2.07 20.08
CA LYS A 107 5.24 -1.08 20.89
C LYS A 107 6.14 -0.10 21.64
N GLU A 108 7.31 -0.56 22.12
CA GLU A 108 8.24 0.26 22.89
C GLU A 108 9.20 1.08 22.02
N ASN A 109 9.50 0.62 20.79
CA ASN A 109 10.58 1.17 19.98
C ASN A 109 10.13 1.71 18.61
N TYR A 110 8.91 1.42 18.15
CA TYR A 110 8.40 1.89 16.87
C TYR A 110 7.72 3.26 17.03
N ASN A 111 8.44 4.31 16.66
CA ASN A 111 7.94 5.68 16.58
C ASN A 111 8.33 6.26 15.22
N PRO A 112 7.58 5.92 14.14
CA PRO A 112 7.92 6.35 12.79
C PRO A 112 7.61 7.83 12.57
N ASP A 113 8.43 8.46 11.73
CA ASP A 113 8.10 9.73 11.10
C ASP A 113 7.32 9.49 9.80
N ASP A 114 6.44 10.43 9.50
CA ASP A 114 5.68 10.48 8.26
C ASP A 114 6.47 11.27 7.24
N VAL A 115 6.97 10.59 6.19
CA VAL A 115 7.83 11.20 5.18
C VAL A 115 7.15 11.13 3.82
N ILE A 116 7.13 12.26 3.11
CA ILE A 116 6.79 12.31 1.68
C ILE A 116 8.10 12.19 0.90
N PRO A 117 8.29 11.14 0.07
CA PRO A 117 9.45 11.04 -0.80
C PRO A 117 9.63 12.28 -1.69
N ASN A 118 10.88 12.69 -1.91
CA ASN A 118 11.20 13.95 -2.59
C ASN A 118 10.68 14.04 -4.04
N ASP A 119 10.42 12.91 -4.68
CA ASP A 119 9.91 12.82 -6.06
C ASP A 119 8.38 12.89 -6.14
N VAL A 120 7.64 12.78 -5.03
CA VAL A 120 6.17 12.81 -5.02
C VAL A 120 5.62 14.15 -5.49
N LEU A 121 5.93 15.24 -4.79
CA LEU A 121 5.35 16.55 -5.11
C LEU A 121 5.68 17.03 -6.53
N PRO A 122 6.94 16.94 -7.01
CA PRO A 122 7.27 17.28 -8.39
C PRO A 122 6.50 16.42 -9.41
N THR A 123 6.30 15.13 -9.13
CA THR A 123 5.58 14.24 -10.05
C THR A 123 4.09 14.50 -10.09
N LEU A 124 3.46 14.73 -8.93
CA LEU A 124 2.05 15.13 -8.89
C LEU A 124 1.84 16.45 -9.64
N GLN A 125 2.75 17.40 -9.50
CA GLN A 125 2.71 18.64 -10.27
C GLN A 125 2.82 18.39 -11.77
N ALA A 126 3.80 17.59 -12.22
CA ALA A 126 4.00 17.28 -13.63
C ALA A 126 2.80 16.56 -14.26
N LEU A 127 2.22 15.58 -13.57
CA LEU A 127 1.00 14.88 -14.03
C LEU A 127 -0.18 15.85 -14.15
N ARG A 128 -0.35 16.76 -13.18
CA ARG A 128 -1.41 17.77 -13.25
C ARG A 128 -1.20 18.75 -14.40
N GLU A 129 0.04 19.18 -14.65
CA GLU A 129 0.39 20.03 -15.79
C GLU A 129 0.16 19.33 -17.15
N ALA A 130 0.31 18.00 -17.18
CA ALA A 130 -0.05 17.16 -18.33
C ALA A 130 -1.57 16.94 -18.49
N GLY A 131 -2.39 17.46 -17.55
CA GLY A 131 -3.84 17.44 -17.64
C GLY A 131 -4.53 16.24 -16.99
N PHE A 132 -3.81 15.46 -16.16
CA PHE A 132 -4.41 14.35 -15.42
C PHE A 132 -5.23 14.85 -14.22
N THR A 133 -6.39 14.20 -13.99
CA THR A 133 -7.10 14.25 -12.71
C THR A 133 -6.38 13.34 -11.71
N LEU A 134 -6.05 13.85 -10.53
CA LEU A 134 -5.29 13.14 -9.50
C LEU A 134 -6.16 12.85 -8.28
N GLY A 135 -6.13 11.59 -7.81
CA GLY A 135 -6.91 11.18 -6.65
C GLY A 135 -6.17 10.28 -5.68
N VAL A 136 -6.58 10.29 -4.40
CA VAL A 136 -6.07 9.34 -3.39
C VAL A 136 -7.20 8.45 -2.85
N VAL A 137 -6.93 7.16 -2.74
CA VAL A 137 -7.82 6.15 -2.15
C VAL A 137 -7.04 5.28 -1.18
N THR A 138 -7.35 5.35 0.11
CA THR A 138 -6.64 4.60 1.17
C THR A 138 -7.55 3.66 1.95
N ASN A 139 -7.03 2.52 2.40
CA ASN A 139 -7.73 1.57 3.27
C ASN A 139 -7.88 2.02 4.75
N ARG A 140 -7.49 3.27 5.06
CA ARG A 140 -7.71 3.85 6.39
C ARG A 140 -9.20 3.88 6.75
N THR A 141 -9.47 3.77 8.05
CA THR A 141 -10.84 3.82 8.59
C THR A 141 -11.29 5.24 8.91
N ASN A 142 -10.36 6.13 9.25
CA ASN A 142 -10.68 7.53 9.52
C ASN A 142 -10.48 8.35 8.25
N SER A 143 -11.27 9.41 8.08
CA SER A 143 -11.06 10.42 7.04
C SER A 143 -9.60 10.92 7.05
N VAL A 144 -9.12 11.24 5.85
CA VAL A 144 -7.76 11.75 5.61
C VAL A 144 -7.71 13.23 5.26
N ASP A 145 -8.83 13.95 5.34
CA ASP A 145 -8.90 15.39 5.02
C ASP A 145 -7.88 16.22 5.79
N GLU A 146 -7.97 16.22 7.12
CA GLU A 146 -7.08 17.01 7.98
C GLU A 146 -5.62 16.57 7.78
N TYR A 147 -5.39 15.26 7.73
CA TYR A 147 -4.07 14.68 7.56
C TYR A 147 -3.39 15.08 6.25
N LEU A 148 -4.09 15.00 5.12
CA LEU A 148 -3.53 15.38 3.80
C LEU A 148 -3.26 16.88 3.71
N ASN A 149 -4.02 17.71 4.42
CA ASN A 149 -3.73 19.14 4.54
C ASN A 149 -2.45 19.38 5.36
N GLU A 150 -2.29 18.68 6.49
CA GLU A 150 -1.11 18.80 7.35
C GLU A 150 0.18 18.40 6.65
N ILE A 151 0.16 17.32 5.86
CA ILE A 151 1.34 16.86 5.12
C ILE A 151 1.50 17.55 3.76
N GLY A 152 0.60 18.47 3.38
CA GLY A 152 0.71 19.29 2.18
C GLY A 152 0.35 18.62 0.85
N LEU A 153 -0.29 17.44 0.87
CA LEU A 153 -0.72 16.74 -0.34
C LEU A 153 -2.10 17.19 -0.84
N ALA A 154 -3.00 17.64 0.04
CA ALA A 154 -4.40 17.95 -0.33
C ALA A 154 -4.52 18.92 -1.52
N SER A 155 -3.69 19.96 -1.57
CA SER A 155 -3.73 20.97 -2.63
C SER A 155 -3.26 20.48 -4.02
N THR A 156 -2.68 19.28 -4.08
CA THR A 156 -2.20 18.65 -5.32
C THR A 156 -3.18 17.64 -5.90
N LEU A 157 -4.28 17.36 -5.20
CA LEU A 157 -5.25 16.31 -5.52
C LEU A 157 -6.61 16.92 -5.84
N ASP A 158 -7.30 16.37 -6.84
CA ASP A 158 -8.67 16.77 -7.21
C ASP A 158 -9.71 16.11 -6.32
N PHE A 159 -9.40 14.91 -5.81
CA PHE A 159 -10.22 14.22 -4.82
C PHE A 159 -9.38 13.30 -3.94
N TYR A 160 -9.87 12.98 -2.76
CA TYR A 160 -9.28 11.95 -1.91
C TYR A 160 -10.32 11.46 -0.90
N PHE A 161 -10.23 10.21 -0.48
CA PHE A 161 -11.08 9.67 0.58
C PHE A 161 -10.46 8.42 1.21
N ALA A 162 -10.91 8.11 2.43
CA ALA A 162 -10.60 6.87 3.10
C ALA A 162 -11.72 5.84 2.89
N ALA A 163 -11.37 4.56 2.86
CA ALA A 163 -12.32 3.46 2.77
C ALA A 163 -13.42 3.53 3.84
N GLY A 164 -13.08 3.99 5.04
CA GLY A 164 -14.04 4.20 6.12
C GLY A 164 -15.10 5.26 5.86
N ASP A 165 -14.85 6.24 4.98
CA ASP A 165 -15.81 7.28 4.63
C ASP A 165 -17.02 6.72 3.86
N ILE A 166 -16.82 5.63 3.13
CA ILE A 166 -17.84 4.99 2.28
C ILE A 166 -18.17 3.55 2.67
N GLY A 167 -17.46 2.98 3.64
CA GLY A 167 -17.73 1.65 4.19
C GLY A 167 -17.35 0.50 3.25
N THR A 168 -16.42 0.71 2.31
CA THR A 168 -15.87 -0.34 1.45
C THR A 168 -14.35 -0.18 1.31
N TRP A 169 -13.62 -1.30 1.29
CA TRP A 169 -12.16 -1.36 1.35
C TRP A 169 -11.60 -2.02 0.09
N LYS A 170 -10.38 -1.64 -0.31
CA LYS A 170 -9.61 -2.40 -1.29
C LYS A 170 -9.32 -3.80 -0.74
N PRO A 171 -9.48 -4.88 -1.51
CA PRO A 171 -9.59 -4.91 -2.99
C PRO A 171 -11.02 -4.97 -3.55
N HIS A 172 -12.07 -4.64 -2.77
CA HIS A 172 -13.45 -4.68 -3.28
C HIS A 172 -13.67 -3.64 -4.38
N PRO A 173 -14.29 -4.00 -5.52
CA PRO A 173 -14.39 -3.13 -6.69
C PRO A 173 -15.18 -1.83 -6.44
N GLU A 174 -16.08 -1.81 -5.45
CA GLU A 174 -16.93 -0.67 -5.12
C GLU A 174 -16.12 0.58 -4.74
N ILE A 175 -14.99 0.43 -4.03
CA ILE A 175 -14.14 1.57 -3.67
C ILE A 175 -13.51 2.22 -4.91
N PHE A 176 -13.14 1.40 -5.90
CA PHE A 176 -12.57 1.86 -7.17
C PHE A 176 -13.62 2.53 -8.05
N TYR A 177 -14.84 1.97 -8.11
CA TYR A 177 -15.95 2.60 -8.85
C TYR A 177 -16.36 3.94 -8.26
N TYR A 178 -16.33 4.07 -6.93
CA TYR A 178 -16.57 5.35 -6.28
C TYR A 178 -15.51 6.38 -6.69
N ALA A 179 -14.23 6.00 -6.69
CA ALA A 179 -13.13 6.86 -7.14
C ALA A 179 -13.27 7.28 -8.62
N LEU A 180 -13.62 6.35 -9.52
CA LEU A 180 -13.91 6.66 -10.92
C LEU A 180 -15.09 7.63 -11.09
N GLY A 181 -16.12 7.53 -10.24
CA GLY A 181 -17.24 8.45 -10.22
C GLY A 181 -16.84 9.87 -9.84
N LEU A 182 -15.94 10.02 -8.85
CA LEU A 182 -15.37 11.33 -8.48
C LEU A 182 -14.51 11.92 -9.61
N ALA A 183 -13.74 11.07 -10.29
CA ALA A 183 -12.91 11.48 -11.42
C ALA A 183 -13.70 11.75 -12.71
N ASN A 184 -14.98 11.33 -12.77
CA ASN A 184 -15.78 11.29 -14.00
C ASN A 184 -15.06 10.54 -15.15
N ALA A 185 -14.41 9.42 -14.82
CA ALA A 185 -13.61 8.62 -15.74
C ALA A 185 -14.16 7.21 -15.90
N LYS A 186 -13.98 6.61 -17.07
CA LYS A 186 -14.18 5.17 -17.26
C LYS A 186 -13.00 4.38 -16.72
N PRO A 187 -13.17 3.09 -16.36
CA PRO A 187 -12.06 2.25 -15.91
C PRO A 187 -10.84 2.25 -16.85
N GLN A 188 -11.07 2.27 -18.16
CA GLN A 188 -10.00 2.25 -19.18
C GLN A 188 -9.24 3.57 -19.29
N GLU A 189 -9.83 4.67 -18.79
CA GLU A 189 -9.26 6.02 -18.82
C GLU A 189 -8.45 6.32 -17.53
N ALA A 190 -8.35 5.35 -16.62
CA ALA A 190 -7.69 5.50 -15.33
C ALA A 190 -6.56 4.49 -15.11
N VAL A 191 -5.54 4.93 -14.39
CA VAL A 191 -4.50 4.08 -13.82
C VAL A 191 -4.56 4.14 -12.28
N TYR A 192 -4.35 3.01 -11.63
CA TYR A 192 -4.26 2.91 -10.17
C TYR A 192 -2.82 2.58 -9.77
N VAL A 193 -2.22 3.40 -8.92
CA VAL A 193 -0.83 3.27 -8.47
C VAL A 193 -0.83 2.96 -6.97
N GLY A 194 -0.21 1.85 -6.56
CA GLY A 194 -0.11 1.48 -5.14
C GLY A 194 1.01 0.48 -4.88
N ASP A 195 1.35 0.26 -3.61
CA ASP A 195 2.42 -0.66 -3.19
C ASP A 195 1.89 -2.05 -2.80
N ASN A 196 0.61 -2.17 -2.42
CA ASN A 196 0.05 -3.43 -2.00
C ASN A 196 -0.50 -4.23 -3.20
N TYR A 197 0.26 -5.23 -3.66
CA TYR A 197 -0.17 -6.11 -4.75
C TYR A 197 -1.61 -6.66 -4.64
N TYR A 198 -2.05 -7.11 -3.46
CA TYR A 198 -3.38 -7.69 -3.34
C TYR A 198 -4.48 -6.64 -3.21
N ALA A 199 -4.25 -5.56 -2.46
CA ALA A 199 -5.25 -4.51 -2.29
C ALA A 199 -5.37 -3.65 -3.56
N ASP A 200 -4.24 -3.23 -4.11
CA ASP A 200 -4.14 -2.23 -5.16
C ASP A 200 -4.14 -2.87 -6.54
N VAL A 201 -3.16 -3.73 -6.84
CA VAL A 201 -3.00 -4.29 -8.19
C VAL A 201 -4.12 -5.26 -8.53
N LYS A 202 -4.41 -6.22 -7.64
CA LYS A 202 -5.53 -7.16 -7.84
C LYS A 202 -6.88 -6.46 -7.73
N GLY A 203 -7.04 -5.49 -6.83
CA GLY A 203 -8.27 -4.70 -6.70
C GLY A 203 -8.57 -3.89 -7.95
N ALA A 204 -7.60 -3.11 -8.45
CA ALA A 204 -7.74 -2.32 -9.67
C ALA A 204 -8.04 -3.19 -10.89
N ASN A 205 -7.34 -4.32 -11.06
CA ASN A 205 -7.62 -5.29 -12.12
C ASN A 205 -9.07 -5.79 -12.07
N ASN A 206 -9.59 -6.12 -10.87
CA ASN A 206 -10.98 -6.58 -10.71
C ASN A 206 -12.00 -5.47 -11.05
N ALA A 207 -11.62 -4.20 -10.89
CA ALA A 207 -12.40 -3.03 -11.31
C ALA A 207 -12.17 -2.63 -12.79
N ASN A 208 -11.36 -3.38 -13.55
CA ASN A 208 -10.93 -3.08 -14.92
C ASN A 208 -10.13 -1.77 -15.06
N ILE A 209 -9.48 -1.32 -13.99
CA ILE A 209 -8.55 -0.19 -13.97
C ILE A 209 -7.14 -0.74 -14.19
N GLN A 210 -6.33 -0.03 -14.98
CA GLN A 210 -4.95 -0.46 -15.23
C GLN A 210 -4.09 -0.23 -13.98
N PRO A 211 -3.43 -1.26 -13.42
CA PRO A 211 -2.60 -1.06 -12.23
C PRO A 211 -1.14 -0.73 -12.57
N VAL A 212 -0.48 -0.02 -11.67
CA VAL A 212 0.99 0.13 -11.59
C VAL A 212 1.40 -0.19 -10.16
N LEU A 213 2.33 -1.14 -10.00
CA LEU A 213 2.85 -1.50 -8.69
C LEU A 213 4.08 -0.66 -8.35
N ILE A 214 4.13 -0.10 -7.14
CA ILE A 214 5.36 0.44 -6.56
C ILE A 214 6.03 -0.68 -5.75
N ASP A 215 7.19 -1.14 -6.21
CA ASP A 215 7.90 -2.24 -5.54
C ASP A 215 9.43 -2.07 -5.58
N PRO A 216 9.98 -1.08 -4.85
CA PRO A 216 11.42 -0.84 -4.78
C PRO A 216 12.21 -2.01 -4.15
N ARG A 217 11.52 -2.93 -3.45
CA ARG A 217 12.14 -4.09 -2.80
C ARG A 217 12.04 -5.36 -3.66
N ASN A 218 11.44 -5.28 -4.86
CA ASN A 218 11.20 -6.41 -5.75
C ASN A 218 10.49 -7.59 -5.05
N ILE A 219 9.51 -7.29 -4.20
CA ILE A 219 8.69 -8.28 -3.49
C ILE A 219 7.94 -9.19 -4.49
N PHE A 220 7.54 -8.68 -5.65
CA PHE A 220 6.75 -9.36 -6.67
C PHE A 220 7.43 -9.32 -8.06
N PRO A 221 8.45 -10.16 -8.31
CA PRO A 221 9.27 -10.11 -9.54
C PRO A 221 8.56 -10.57 -10.83
N ASP A 222 7.46 -11.33 -10.73
CA ASP A 222 6.82 -12.01 -11.86
C ASP A 222 5.34 -11.65 -11.99
N ILE A 223 5.02 -10.35 -12.07
CA ILE A 223 3.65 -9.86 -12.20
C ILE A 223 3.36 -9.25 -13.57
N ASP A 224 2.11 -9.39 -14.00
CA ASP A 224 1.63 -8.88 -15.29
C ASP A 224 1.07 -7.45 -15.16
N CYS A 225 1.91 -6.54 -14.66
CA CYS A 225 1.66 -5.10 -14.69
C CYS A 225 2.98 -4.32 -14.67
N PRO A 226 2.99 -3.04 -15.09
CA PRO A 226 4.12 -2.17 -14.87
C PRO A 226 4.50 -2.10 -13.39
N VAL A 227 5.81 -2.09 -13.14
CA VAL A 227 6.40 -1.96 -11.81
C VAL A 227 7.35 -0.77 -11.84
N ILE A 228 7.22 0.11 -10.86
CA ILE A 228 8.09 1.26 -10.66
C ILE A 228 8.76 1.17 -9.27
N CYS A 229 9.96 1.73 -9.13
CA CYS A 229 10.65 1.81 -7.84
C CYS A 229 10.39 3.15 -7.15
N THR A 230 10.15 4.21 -7.91
CA THR A 230 9.80 5.54 -7.37
C THR A 230 8.62 6.15 -8.12
N ILE A 231 7.95 7.12 -7.49
CA ILE A 231 6.78 7.80 -8.08
C ILE A 231 7.19 8.56 -9.35
N GLY A 232 8.40 9.11 -9.38
CA GLY A 232 8.98 9.83 -10.52
C GLY A 232 8.92 9.09 -11.86
N GLU A 233 9.01 7.76 -11.85
CA GLU A 233 8.94 6.94 -13.06
C GLU A 233 7.57 7.02 -13.77
N LEU A 234 6.52 7.49 -13.09
CA LEU A 234 5.21 7.74 -13.72
C LEU A 234 5.26 8.82 -14.80
N GLN A 235 6.20 9.76 -14.73
CA GLN A 235 6.33 10.79 -15.76
C GLN A 235 6.71 10.14 -17.10
N GLU A 236 7.72 9.27 -17.11
CA GLU A 236 8.11 8.52 -18.31
C GLU A 236 7.02 7.55 -18.77
N LEU A 237 6.29 6.95 -17.82
CA LEU A 237 5.27 5.96 -18.10
C LEU A 237 3.98 6.55 -18.69
N LEU A 238 3.59 7.74 -18.24
CA LEU A 238 2.27 8.33 -18.53
C LEU A 238 2.34 9.57 -19.41
N ILE A 239 3.38 10.38 -19.25
CA ILE A 239 3.60 11.60 -20.04
C ILE A 239 4.52 11.19 -21.19
N ALA A 240 3.96 10.50 -22.18
CA ALA A 240 4.72 10.14 -23.38
C ALA A 240 5.36 11.40 -23.97
N GLU A 241 6.69 11.43 -24.11
CA GLU A 241 7.36 12.53 -24.78
C GLU A 241 6.82 12.63 -26.21
N VAL A 242 6.25 13.78 -26.56
CA VAL A 242 6.04 14.16 -27.96
C VAL A 242 7.44 14.41 -28.54
N HIS A 243 8.17 13.33 -28.85
CA HIS A 243 9.31 13.40 -29.74
C HIS A 243 8.78 13.85 -31.10
N SER A 244 8.98 15.15 -31.35
CA SER A 244 8.65 15.84 -32.59
C SER A 244 9.68 15.53 -33.66
#